data_AF-A0A2G1WCF4-F1
#
_entry.id   AF-A0A2G1WCF4-F1
#
_cell.length_a   1.000
_cell.length_b   1.000
_cell.length_c   1.000
_cell.angle_alpha   90.00
_cell.angle_beta   90.00
_cell.angle_gamma   90.00
#
_symmetry.space_group_name_H-M   'P 1'
#
loop_
_entity.id
_entity.type
_entity.pdbx_description
1 polymer ?
#
loop_
_entity_poly.entity_id
_entity_poly.type
_entity_poly.pdbx_seq_one_letter_code
_entity_poly.pdbx_strand_id
1 'polypeptide(L)'
;MLEINPVWQSGSALQLRRQTLKLSNHDRRQSGTDSDSVDDMMSKHQNRAKARESVAHLQKQFFHLSDEELTMGLANLNADDVPELAPTIRRLKTAADERNSFVTMLADKKYDRELVIALGKSVVLPPSDAGYVREKFIQNLTTKNSRKRARETSLKIQKAYPNLFQLERDWLTTLQDRKASGPMSSGTSLLSFRVLFFGTLIAYQIAKLFLRD
;
A
#
# COMPACT_ATOMS: atom_id res chain seq x y z
N MET A 1 -29.07 -15.24 -43.05
CA MET A 1 -29.23 -14.16 -42.07
C MET A 1 -27.89 -13.95 -41.39
N LEU A 2 -27.20 -12.85 -41.73
CA LEU A 2 -25.97 -12.41 -41.09
C LEU A 2 -26.25 -11.01 -40.55
N GLU A 3 -26.31 -10.90 -39.22
CA GLU A 3 -26.40 -9.63 -38.50
C GLU A 3 -25.06 -8.90 -38.61
N ILE A 4 -25.07 -7.75 -39.29
CA ILE A 4 -23.90 -6.90 -39.45
C ILE A 4 -23.81 -5.97 -38.23
N ASN A 5 -22.67 -6.07 -37.53
CA ASN A 5 -22.29 -5.36 -36.32
C ASN A 5 -22.14 -3.82 -36.58
N PRO A 6 -22.78 -2.92 -35.79
CA PRO A 6 -22.98 -1.50 -36.14
C PRO A 6 -21.78 -0.58 -35.83
N VAL A 7 -20.54 -1.06 -35.98
CA VAL A 7 -19.33 -0.27 -35.66
C VAL A 7 -18.98 0.76 -36.76
N TRP A 8 -19.50 0.58 -37.97
CA TRP A 8 -19.12 1.37 -39.15
C TRP A 8 -19.98 2.62 -39.44
N GLN A 9 -21.03 2.88 -38.65
CA GLN A 9 -21.92 4.05 -38.81
C GLN A 9 -21.69 5.17 -37.77
N SER A 10 -20.63 5.07 -36.96
CA SER A 10 -20.37 6.00 -35.84
C SER A 10 -20.08 7.43 -36.29
N GLY A 11 -19.53 7.64 -37.49
CA GLY A 11 -19.22 8.97 -38.02
C GLY A 11 -20.44 9.81 -38.35
N SER A 12 -21.44 9.23 -39.03
CA SER A 12 -22.66 9.93 -39.42
C SER A 12 -23.59 10.19 -38.23
N ALA A 13 -23.63 9.27 -37.26
CA ALA A 13 -24.36 9.46 -36.00
C ALA A 13 -23.81 10.63 -35.16
N LEU A 14 -22.49 10.81 -35.13
CA LEU A 14 -21.83 11.93 -34.45
C LEU A 14 -22.08 13.27 -35.16
N GLN A 15 -22.11 13.29 -36.50
CA GLN A 15 -22.44 14.49 -37.27
C GLN A 15 -23.90 14.92 -37.11
N LEU A 16 -24.84 13.98 -37.15
CA LEU A 16 -26.26 14.24 -36.88
C LEU A 16 -26.49 14.79 -35.47
N ARG A 17 -25.74 14.29 -34.47
CA ARG A 17 -25.79 14.78 -33.09
C ARG A 17 -25.26 16.22 -32.96
N ARG A 18 -24.20 16.58 -33.70
CA ARG A 18 -23.68 17.96 -33.73
C ARG A 18 -24.64 18.92 -34.42
N GLN A 19 -25.30 18.49 -35.49
CA GLN A 19 -26.28 19.31 -36.20
C GLN A 19 -27.58 19.52 -35.44
N THR A 20 -28.09 18.48 -34.77
CA THR A 20 -29.33 18.57 -33.98
C THR A 20 -29.17 19.39 -32.70
N LEU A 21 -27.96 19.41 -32.12
CA LEU A 21 -27.72 20.11 -30.85
C LEU A 21 -27.45 21.61 -30.95
N LYS A 22 -27.47 22.26 -32.14
CA LYS A 22 -27.26 23.72 -32.36
C LYS A 22 -26.79 24.46 -31.10
N LEU A 23 -25.59 24.13 -30.63
CA LEU A 23 -25.07 24.67 -29.38
C LEU A 23 -24.62 26.07 -29.72
N SER A 24 -25.47 27.04 -29.35
CA SER A 24 -25.16 28.46 -29.36
C SER A 24 -23.80 28.66 -28.71
N ASN A 25 -22.79 28.96 -29.53
CA ASN A 25 -21.45 29.35 -29.12
C ASN A 25 -21.43 30.78 -28.56
N HIS A 26 -22.36 31.13 -27.68
CA HIS A 26 -22.36 32.42 -26.99
C HIS A 26 -22.75 32.23 -25.53
N ASP A 27 -21.81 32.65 -24.68
CA ASP A 27 -21.94 32.92 -23.26
C ASP A 27 -22.19 31.73 -22.33
N ARG A 28 -21.09 31.07 -21.93
CA ARG A 28 -20.87 30.80 -20.50
C ARG A 28 -19.44 30.38 -20.15
N ARG A 29 -18.88 31.10 -19.17
CA ARG A 29 -17.69 30.83 -18.32
C ARG A 29 -16.38 31.39 -18.89
N GLN A 30 -16.03 32.64 -18.58
CA GLN A 30 -15.30 33.03 -17.37
C GLN A 30 -14.19 32.03 -17.00
N SER A 31 -12.96 32.43 -17.33
CA SER A 31 -11.75 32.40 -16.50
C SER A 31 -11.37 31.07 -15.82
N GLY A 32 -10.28 30.47 -16.29
CA GLY A 32 -9.49 29.53 -15.47
C GLY A 32 -9.01 28.24 -16.14
N THR A 33 -9.11 28.08 -17.46
CA THR A 33 -8.35 27.03 -18.14
C THR A 33 -6.98 27.57 -18.48
N ASP A 34 -6.08 27.49 -17.51
CA ASP A 34 -4.65 27.52 -17.77
C ASP A 34 -4.38 26.51 -18.88
N SER A 35 -3.89 27.03 -20.00
CA SER A 35 -3.20 26.25 -21.00
C SER A 35 -1.95 25.70 -20.31
N ASP A 36 -2.08 24.60 -19.56
CA ASP A 36 -0.95 23.81 -19.07
C ASP A 36 -0.06 23.58 -20.31
N SER A 37 1.07 24.27 -20.35
CA SER A 37 2.02 24.11 -21.44
C SER A 37 2.48 22.65 -21.45
N VAL A 38 2.95 22.15 -22.60
CA VAL A 38 3.53 20.80 -22.67
C VAL A 38 4.66 20.65 -21.63
N ASP A 39 5.37 21.74 -21.33
CA ASP A 39 6.40 21.82 -20.30
C ASP A 39 5.84 21.71 -18.87
N ASP A 40 4.68 22.32 -18.59
CA ASP A 40 3.98 22.17 -17.29
C ASP A 40 3.45 20.75 -17.09
N MET A 41 2.95 20.10 -18.16
CA MET A 41 2.56 18.70 -18.10
C MET A 41 3.75 17.77 -17.86
N MET A 42 4.88 18.00 -18.54
CA MET A 42 6.10 17.21 -18.37
C MET A 42 6.68 17.36 -16.97
N SER A 43 6.76 18.58 -16.44
CA SER A 43 7.28 18.85 -15.10
C SER A 43 6.41 18.23 -13.99
N LYS A 44 5.07 18.32 -14.11
CA LYS A 44 4.14 17.61 -13.20
C LYS A 44 4.34 16.09 -13.26
N HIS A 45 4.51 15.51 -14.45
CA HIS A 45 4.75 14.08 -14.59
C HIS A 45 6.08 13.65 -13.96
N GLN A 46 7.14 14.43 -14.17
CA GLN A 46 8.46 14.17 -13.62
C GLN A 46 8.47 14.29 -12.09
N ASN A 47 7.77 15.28 -11.53
CA ASN A 47 7.63 15.43 -10.07
C ASN A 47 6.87 14.25 -9.45
N ARG A 48 5.83 13.75 -10.11
CA ARG A 48 5.12 12.54 -9.68
C ARG A 48 6.02 11.30 -9.71
N ALA A 49 6.83 11.14 -10.75
CA ALA A 49 7.77 10.03 -10.84
C ALA A 49 8.80 10.06 -9.70
N LYS A 50 9.39 11.23 -9.43
CA LYS A 50 10.33 11.45 -8.32
C LYS A 50 9.70 11.18 -6.96
N ALA A 51 8.44 11.60 -6.74
CA ALA A 51 7.72 11.34 -5.50
C ALA A 51 7.49 9.83 -5.29
N ARG A 52 7.11 9.09 -6.35
CA ARG A 52 6.96 7.63 -6.29
C ARG A 52 8.27 6.93 -5.96
N GLU A 53 9.36 7.36 -6.58
CA GLU A 53 10.70 6.83 -6.31
C GLU A 53 11.14 7.11 -4.87
N SER A 54 10.90 8.32 -4.38
CA SER A 54 11.21 8.71 -3.00
C SER A 54 10.42 7.89 -1.98
N VAL A 55 9.11 7.69 -2.21
CA VAL A 55 8.28 6.81 -1.37
C VAL A 55 8.82 5.38 -1.40
N ALA A 56 9.10 4.83 -2.58
CA ALA A 56 9.63 3.47 -2.70
C ALA A 56 10.98 3.30 -1.98
N HIS A 57 11.86 4.31 -2.06
CA HIS A 57 13.12 4.34 -1.34
C HIS A 57 12.91 4.33 0.18
N LEU A 58 12.03 5.19 0.69
CA LEU A 58 11.69 5.24 2.13
C LEU A 58 11.07 3.92 2.61
N GLN A 59 10.19 3.30 1.82
CA GLN A 59 9.62 1.99 2.16
C GLN A 59 10.70 0.91 2.26
N LYS A 60 11.67 0.91 1.35
CA LYS A 60 12.77 -0.07 1.33
C LYS A 60 13.73 0.11 2.51
N GLN A 61 14.04 1.35 2.86
CA GLN A 61 15.01 1.69 3.90
C GLN A 61 14.37 1.98 5.26
N PHE A 62 13.05 1.86 5.40
CA PHE A 62 12.29 2.31 6.56
C PHE A 62 12.87 1.89 7.92
N PHE A 63 13.24 0.62 8.07
CA PHE A 63 13.81 0.11 9.33
C PHE A 63 15.32 0.34 9.46
N HIS A 64 16.01 0.78 8.41
CA HIS A 64 17.45 1.04 8.37
C HIS A 64 17.80 2.52 8.59
N LEU A 65 16.90 3.44 8.25
CA LEU A 65 17.10 4.87 8.45
C LEU A 65 17.09 5.22 9.94
N SER A 66 17.86 6.24 10.31
CA SER A 66 17.71 6.91 11.60
C SER A 66 16.34 7.60 11.69
N ASP A 67 15.89 7.90 12.91
CA ASP A 67 14.61 8.60 13.09
C ASP A 67 14.64 10.00 12.44
N GLU A 68 15.78 10.70 12.50
CA GLU A 68 15.97 12.00 11.85
C GLU A 68 15.82 11.91 10.31
N GLU A 69 16.49 10.96 9.68
CA GLU A 69 16.42 10.75 8.23
C GLU A 69 15.00 10.34 7.79
N LEU A 70 14.33 9.52 8.59
CA LEU A 70 12.95 9.09 8.32
C LEU A 70 11.98 10.27 8.44
N THR A 71 12.10 11.08 9.48
CA THR A 71 11.27 12.28 9.68
C THR A 71 11.49 13.29 8.56
N MET A 72 12.76 13.57 8.19
CA MET A 72 13.07 14.47 7.07
C MET A 72 12.52 13.93 5.75
N GLY A 73 12.69 12.63 5.47
CA GLY A 73 12.17 11.99 4.27
C GLY A 73 10.64 12.07 4.18
N LEU A 74 9.93 11.86 5.29
CA LEU A 74 8.48 11.95 5.36
C LEU A 74 7.94 13.39 5.35
N ALA A 75 8.73 14.37 5.80
CA ALA A 75 8.41 15.79 5.73
C ALA A 75 8.51 16.33 4.30
N ASN A 76 9.52 15.87 3.54
CA ASN A 76 9.71 16.23 2.13
C ASN A 76 8.63 15.64 1.20
N LEU A 77 7.88 14.65 1.66
CA LEU A 77 6.74 14.09 0.93
C LEU A 77 5.47 14.88 1.24
N ASN A 78 5.15 15.83 0.36
CA ASN A 78 3.89 16.54 0.43
C ASN A 78 2.76 15.73 -0.23
N ALA A 79 1.73 15.42 0.56
CA ALA A 79 0.57 14.67 0.08
C ALA A 79 -0.30 15.47 -0.89
N ASP A 80 -0.22 16.80 -0.85
CA ASP A 80 -1.01 17.70 -1.69
C ASP A 80 -0.48 17.75 -3.13
N ASP A 81 0.83 17.55 -3.32
CA ASP A 81 1.47 17.55 -4.64
C ASP A 81 1.19 16.25 -5.42
N VAL A 82 1.00 15.14 -4.71
CA VAL A 82 0.69 13.82 -5.29
C VAL A 82 -0.41 13.12 -4.49
N PRO A 83 -1.70 13.46 -4.74
CA PRO A 83 -2.82 12.96 -3.95
C PRO A 83 -2.97 11.43 -4.01
N GLU A 84 -2.52 10.80 -5.10
CA GLU A 84 -2.51 9.33 -5.26
C GLU A 84 -1.65 8.63 -4.18
N LEU A 85 -0.59 9.29 -3.70
CA LEU A 85 0.33 8.73 -2.70
C LEU A 85 -0.06 9.12 -1.27
N ALA A 86 -1.03 10.01 -1.09
CA ALA A 86 -1.45 10.49 0.22
C ALA A 86 -1.81 9.35 1.21
N PRO A 87 -2.54 8.27 0.81
CA PRO A 87 -2.82 7.16 1.72
C PRO A 87 -1.55 6.43 2.17
N THR A 88 -0.60 6.21 1.25
CA THR A 88 0.68 5.55 1.53
C THR A 88 1.55 6.41 2.44
N ILE A 89 1.62 7.71 2.19
CA ILE A 89 2.40 8.66 3.02
C ILE A 89 1.83 8.69 4.44
N ARG A 90 0.50 8.79 4.59
CA ARG A 90 -0.14 8.76 5.92
C ARG A 90 0.16 7.47 6.67
N ARG A 91 0.04 6.33 5.99
CA ARG A 91 0.36 5.01 6.55
C ARG A 91 1.82 4.92 7.01
N LEU A 92 2.77 5.43 6.23
CA LEU A 92 4.19 5.45 6.61
C LEU A 92 4.47 6.38 7.79
N LYS A 93 3.79 7.53 7.86
CA LYS A 93 3.88 8.44 9.02
C LYS A 93 3.41 7.74 10.30
N THR A 94 2.21 7.14 10.28
CA THR A 94 1.70 6.38 11.42
C THR A 94 2.61 5.20 11.79
N ALA A 95 3.18 4.51 10.80
CA ALA A 95 4.13 3.43 11.04
C ALA A 95 5.44 3.93 11.68
N ALA A 96 5.88 5.14 11.34
CA ALA A 96 7.09 5.75 11.87
C ALA A 96 6.89 6.13 13.34
N ASP A 97 5.74 6.72 13.67
CA ASP A 97 5.38 7.08 15.04
C ASP A 97 5.33 5.84 15.95
N GLU A 98 4.89 4.70 15.40
CA GLU A 98 4.78 3.42 16.10
C GLU A 98 6.01 2.50 15.91
N ARG A 99 7.13 3.01 15.38
CA ARG A 99 8.34 2.21 15.11
C ARG A 99 8.88 1.53 16.37
N ASN A 100 8.90 2.25 17.49
CA ASN A 100 9.35 1.74 18.78
C ASN A 100 8.43 0.66 19.37
N SER A 101 7.14 0.67 19.00
CA SER A 101 6.18 -0.37 19.37
C SER A 101 6.59 -1.72 18.77
N PHE A 102 7.12 -1.76 17.54
CA PHE A 102 7.65 -2.99 16.94
C PHE A 102 8.85 -3.53 17.69
N VAL A 103 9.78 -2.68 18.11
CA VAL A 103 10.96 -3.07 18.88
C VAL A 103 10.53 -3.68 20.22
N THR A 104 9.62 -3.01 20.92
CA THR A 104 9.06 -3.47 22.20
C THR A 104 8.37 -4.83 22.05
N MET A 105 7.59 -5.03 20.99
CA MET A 105 6.94 -6.31 20.70
C MET A 105 7.93 -7.43 20.38
N LEU A 106 9.03 -7.16 19.67
CA LEU A 106 10.04 -8.18 19.34
C LEU A 106 10.89 -8.60 20.55
N ALA A 107 11.09 -7.69 21.50
CA ALA A 107 11.77 -7.96 22.75
C ALA A 107 10.92 -8.83 23.70
N ASP A 108 9.60 -8.63 23.72
CA ASP A 108 8.69 -9.37 24.59
C ASP A 108 8.36 -10.77 24.03
N LYS A 109 8.71 -11.82 24.80
CA LYS A 109 8.43 -13.23 24.48
C LYS A 109 6.94 -13.57 24.39
N LYS A 110 6.06 -12.69 24.86
CA LYS A 110 4.60 -12.87 24.80
C LYS A 110 4.03 -12.69 23.39
N TYR A 111 4.78 -12.08 22.47
CA TYR A 111 4.36 -11.87 21.09
C TYR A 111 4.99 -12.91 20.17
N ASP A 112 4.22 -13.37 19.18
CA ASP A 112 4.76 -14.19 18.10
C ASP A 112 5.65 -13.33 17.18
N ARG A 113 6.96 -13.58 17.24
CA ARG A 113 7.96 -12.84 16.45
C ARG A 113 7.69 -12.89 14.95
N GLU A 114 7.22 -14.02 14.43
CA GLU A 114 6.95 -14.14 13.00
C GLU A 114 5.80 -13.23 12.57
N LEU A 115 4.76 -13.13 13.40
CA LEU A 115 3.64 -12.22 13.15
C LEU A 115 4.08 -10.76 13.23
N VAL A 116 4.87 -10.40 14.24
CA VAL A 116 5.34 -9.01 14.41
C VAL A 116 6.22 -8.57 13.23
N ILE A 117 7.11 -9.45 12.75
CA ILE A 117 7.92 -9.19 11.55
C ILE A 117 7.03 -9.07 10.30
N ALA A 118 6.05 -9.97 10.14
CA ALA A 118 5.12 -9.91 9.02
C ALA A 118 4.29 -8.62 9.04
N LEU A 119 3.86 -8.18 10.22
CA LEU A 119 3.14 -6.93 10.42
C LEU A 119 3.97 -5.70 10.09
N GLY A 120 5.21 -5.63 10.60
CA GLY A 120 6.12 -4.52 10.26
C GLY A 120 6.34 -4.41 8.75
N LYS A 121 6.50 -5.54 8.06
CA LYS A 121 6.63 -5.57 6.60
C LYS A 121 5.33 -5.17 5.90
N SER A 122 4.19 -5.70 6.32
CA SER A 122 2.91 -5.43 5.65
C SER A 122 2.53 -3.95 5.77
N VAL A 123 2.81 -3.33 6.91
CA VAL A 123 2.52 -1.90 7.15
C VAL A 123 3.35 -0.99 6.23
N VAL A 124 4.62 -1.31 6.02
CA VAL A 124 5.55 -0.44 5.28
C VAL A 124 5.49 -0.69 3.77
N LEU A 125 5.36 -1.94 3.33
CA LEU A 125 5.46 -2.31 1.92
C LEU A 125 4.29 -1.77 1.07
N PRO A 126 4.48 -1.65 -0.26
CA PRO A 126 3.39 -1.41 -1.19
C PRO A 126 2.27 -2.45 -1.04
N PRO A 127 1.01 -2.10 -1.34
CA PRO A 127 -0.14 -3.00 -1.14
C PRO A 127 0.01 -4.37 -1.81
N SER A 128 0.63 -4.44 -3.00
CA SER A 128 0.92 -5.70 -3.72
C SER A 128 1.79 -6.63 -2.89
N ASP A 129 2.89 -6.09 -2.36
CA ASP A 129 3.92 -6.85 -1.67
C ASP A 129 3.48 -7.18 -0.24
N ALA A 130 2.76 -6.25 0.40
CA ALA A 130 2.11 -6.47 1.67
C ALA A 130 1.14 -7.66 1.59
N GLY A 131 0.32 -7.74 0.53
CA GLY A 131 -0.57 -8.88 0.28
C GLY A 131 0.18 -10.21 0.22
N TYR A 132 1.32 -10.26 -0.48
CA TYR A 132 2.16 -11.45 -0.53
C TYR A 132 2.71 -11.86 0.84
N VAL A 133 3.17 -10.89 1.65
CA VAL A 133 3.65 -11.17 3.01
C VAL A 133 2.55 -11.76 3.90
N ARG A 134 1.34 -11.21 3.83
CA ARG A 134 0.18 -11.67 4.60
C ARG A 134 -0.20 -13.10 4.22
N GLU A 135 -0.33 -13.36 2.92
CA GLU A 135 -0.67 -14.68 2.39
C GLU A 135 0.39 -15.72 2.76
N LYS A 136 1.68 -15.38 2.58
CA LYS A 136 2.79 -16.26 2.98
C LYS A 136 2.77 -16.57 4.48
N PHE A 137 2.46 -15.58 5.33
CA PHE A 137 2.33 -15.82 6.76
C PHE A 137 1.19 -16.79 7.07
N ILE A 138 0.02 -16.62 6.45
CA ILE A 138 -1.14 -17.51 6.62
C ILE A 138 -0.80 -18.93 6.16
N GLN A 139 -0.11 -19.09 5.03
CA GLN A 139 0.33 -20.39 4.52
C GLN A 139 1.28 -21.12 5.48
N ASN A 140 2.09 -20.38 6.23
CA ASN A 140 2.97 -20.95 7.26
C ASN A 140 2.21 -21.40 8.53
N LEU A 141 0.95 -21.00 8.72
CA LEU A 141 0.12 -21.41 9.86
C LEU A 141 -0.48 -22.81 9.69
N THR A 142 0.38 -23.81 9.49
CA THR A 142 -0.01 -25.20 9.24
C THR A 142 -0.58 -25.90 10.49
N THR A 143 -0.02 -25.60 11.67
CA THR A 143 -0.39 -26.27 12.93
C THR A 143 -1.50 -25.54 13.70
N LYS A 144 -2.25 -26.27 14.53
CA LYS A 144 -3.23 -25.68 15.45
C LYS A 144 -2.58 -24.73 16.46
N ASN A 145 -1.38 -25.05 16.92
CA ASN A 145 -0.65 -24.25 17.90
C ASN A 145 -0.17 -22.93 17.30
N SER A 146 0.38 -22.93 16.08
CA SER A 146 0.77 -21.68 15.40
C SER A 146 -0.43 -20.78 15.14
N ARG A 147 -1.56 -21.33 14.67
CA ARG A 147 -2.82 -20.57 14.54
C ARG A 147 -3.30 -19.97 15.86
N LYS A 148 -3.25 -20.73 16.96
CA LYS A 148 -3.62 -20.24 18.29
C LYS A 148 -2.72 -19.09 18.74
N ARG A 149 -1.39 -19.21 18.56
CA ARG A 149 -0.42 -18.14 18.90
C ARG A 149 -0.63 -16.88 18.07
N ALA A 150 -0.84 -17.02 16.76
CA ALA A 150 -1.10 -15.89 15.87
C ALA A 150 -2.37 -15.13 16.30
N ARG A 151 -3.46 -15.86 16.63
CA ARG A 151 -4.71 -15.30 17.16
C ARG A 151 -4.52 -14.59 18.50
N GLU A 152 -3.83 -15.22 19.44
CA GLU A 152 -3.56 -14.60 20.75
C GLU A 152 -2.71 -13.34 20.61
N THR A 153 -1.72 -13.37 19.72
CA THR A 153 -0.86 -12.23 19.44
C THR A 153 -1.63 -11.10 18.76
N SER A 154 -2.49 -11.39 17.79
CA SER A 154 -3.32 -10.36 17.13
C SER A 154 -4.31 -9.70 18.09
N LEU A 155 -4.89 -10.46 19.03
CA LEU A 155 -5.74 -9.91 20.10
C LEU A 155 -4.95 -9.03 21.08
N LYS A 156 -3.68 -9.38 21.39
CA LYS A 156 -2.81 -8.54 22.21
C LYS A 156 -2.48 -7.23 21.51
N ILE A 157 -2.12 -7.30 20.22
CA ILE A 157 -1.83 -6.11 19.40
C ILE A 157 -3.04 -5.17 19.36
N GLN A 158 -4.25 -5.71 19.16
CA GLN A 158 -5.48 -4.90 19.19
C GLN A 158 -5.67 -4.11 20.49
N LYS A 159 -5.30 -4.70 21.64
CA LYS A 159 -5.46 -4.06 22.96
C LYS A 159 -4.33 -3.10 23.29
N ALA A 160 -3.08 -3.47 22.99
CA ALA A 160 -1.89 -2.72 23.42
C ALA A 160 -1.46 -1.66 22.39
N TYR A 161 -1.71 -1.88 21.10
CA TYR A 161 -1.26 -1.03 20.00
C TYR A 161 -2.40 -0.78 19.00
N PRO A 162 -3.45 -0.02 19.40
CA PRO A 162 -4.65 0.18 18.59
C PRO A 162 -4.36 0.88 17.25
N ASN A 163 -3.40 1.81 17.22
CA ASN A 163 -3.00 2.52 16.00
C ASN A 163 -2.42 1.56 14.96
N LEU A 164 -1.50 0.68 15.37
CA LEU A 164 -0.94 -0.37 14.51
C LEU A 164 -1.99 -1.37 14.06
N PHE A 165 -2.92 -1.73 14.96
CA PHE A 165 -4.02 -2.60 14.61
C PHE A 165 -4.91 -1.98 13.52
N GLN A 166 -5.16 -0.67 13.59
CA GLN A 166 -5.99 0.03 12.60
C GLN A 166 -5.39 0.00 11.18
N LEU A 167 -4.06 0.07 11.05
CA LEU A 167 -3.37 0.02 9.75
C LEU A 167 -3.57 -1.31 9.01
N GLU A 168 -3.79 -2.40 9.74
CA GLU A 168 -3.90 -3.76 9.23
C GLU A 168 -5.11 -4.51 9.78
N ARG A 169 -6.17 -3.77 10.11
CA ARG A 169 -7.35 -4.27 10.82
C ARG A 169 -7.92 -5.52 10.15
N ASP A 170 -8.14 -5.46 8.85
CA ASP A 170 -8.86 -6.51 8.13
C ASP A 170 -8.05 -7.82 8.13
N TRP A 171 -6.72 -7.74 7.98
CA TRP A 171 -5.85 -8.89 8.06
C TRP A 171 -5.73 -9.45 9.48
N LEU A 172 -5.50 -8.60 10.48
CA LEU A 172 -5.40 -9.05 11.87
C LEU A 172 -6.72 -9.63 12.38
N THR A 173 -7.86 -9.10 11.95
CA THR A 173 -9.20 -9.65 12.23
C THR A 173 -9.36 -11.02 11.61
N THR A 174 -8.89 -11.21 10.37
CA THR A 174 -8.88 -12.53 9.71
C THR A 174 -8.09 -13.56 10.54
N LEU A 175 -6.96 -13.17 11.15
CA LEU A 175 -6.20 -14.05 12.04
C LEU A 175 -6.92 -14.34 13.37
N GLN A 176 -7.86 -13.48 13.79
CA GLN A 176 -8.67 -13.70 15.00
C GLN A 176 -9.81 -14.70 14.77
N ASP A 177 -10.23 -14.90 13.53
CA ASP A 177 -11.34 -15.78 13.20
C ASP A 177 -10.96 -17.26 13.22
N ARG A 178 -11.72 -18.03 14.01
CA ARG A 178 -11.51 -19.49 14.17
C ARG A 178 -11.70 -20.29 12.87
N LYS A 179 -12.38 -19.71 11.87
CA LYS A 179 -12.74 -20.35 10.60
C LYS A 179 -11.89 -19.88 9.41
N ALA A 180 -10.94 -18.96 9.61
CA ALA A 180 -10.08 -18.44 8.54
C ALA A 180 -9.01 -19.46 8.06
N SER A 181 -9.28 -20.76 8.20
CA SER A 181 -8.54 -21.82 7.54
C SER A 181 -9.04 -21.94 6.09
N GLY A 182 -8.51 -21.06 5.24
CA GLY A 182 -8.68 -21.06 3.80
C GLY A 182 -7.82 -19.94 3.22
N PRO A 183 -7.33 -20.05 1.96
CA PRO A 183 -6.69 -18.93 1.30
C PRO A 183 -7.59 -17.71 1.43
N MET A 184 -7.02 -16.54 1.75
CA MET A 184 -7.80 -15.31 1.88
C MET A 184 -8.69 -15.21 0.65
N SER A 185 -10.01 -15.09 0.86
CA SER A 185 -10.94 -14.78 -0.22
C SER A 185 -10.41 -13.53 -0.90
N SER A 186 -9.81 -13.74 -2.07
CA SER A 186 -9.17 -12.73 -2.89
C SER A 186 -10.29 -11.89 -3.51
N GLY A 187 -10.89 -11.04 -2.68
CA GLY A 187 -11.66 -9.90 -3.13
C GLY A 187 -10.70 -8.96 -3.84
N THR A 188 -10.69 -9.08 -5.16
CA THR A 188 -10.13 -8.14 -6.14
C THR A 188 -8.64 -7.81 -6.01
N SER A 189 -7.83 -8.47 -6.83
CA SER A 189 -7.13 -7.80 -7.94
C SER A 189 -6.21 -8.81 -8.62
N LEU A 190 -6.58 -9.21 -9.83
CA LEU A 190 -5.69 -9.85 -10.78
C LEU A 190 -4.50 -8.94 -11.00
N LEU A 191 -3.28 -9.43 -10.76
CA LEU A 191 -2.10 -9.20 -11.60
C LEU A 191 -0.95 -10.05 -11.05
N SER A 192 -0.81 -11.23 -11.64
CA SER A 192 0.45 -11.97 -11.66
C SER A 192 1.54 -11.08 -12.26
N PHE A 193 2.73 -11.00 -11.65
CA PHE A 193 4.00 -11.30 -12.32
C PHE A 193 5.16 -11.30 -11.32
N ARG A 194 6.12 -12.17 -11.62
CA ARG A 194 7.29 -12.59 -10.84
C ARG A 194 8.27 -11.44 -10.57
N VAL A 195 9.03 -11.52 -9.46
CA VAL A 195 10.51 -11.74 -9.44
C VAL A 195 11.04 -11.78 -7.98
N LEU A 196 11.45 -12.99 -7.60
CA LEU A 196 12.68 -13.45 -6.92
C LEU A 196 13.36 -12.64 -5.77
N PHE A 197 13.53 -13.38 -4.66
CA PHE A 197 14.75 -13.55 -3.84
C PHE A 197 15.36 -12.37 -3.08
N PHE A 198 14.79 -11.94 -1.94
CA PHE A 198 15.58 -11.28 -0.86
C PHE A 198 15.06 -11.57 0.56
N GLY A 199 14.50 -12.76 0.80
CA GLY A 199 13.91 -13.13 2.10
C GLY A 199 14.90 -13.44 3.22
N THR A 200 16.16 -13.73 2.91
CA THR A 200 17.10 -14.33 3.87
C THR A 200 18.10 -13.34 4.48
N LEU A 201 18.40 -12.21 3.83
CA LEU A 201 19.40 -11.26 4.35
C LEU A 201 18.83 -10.30 5.42
N ILE A 202 17.53 -10.01 5.37
CA ILE A 202 16.88 -9.05 6.28
C ILE A 202 16.67 -9.67 7.67
N ALA A 203 16.36 -10.97 7.75
CA ALA A 203 16.25 -11.67 9.03
C ALA A 203 17.61 -11.73 9.76
N TYR A 204 18.71 -11.83 9.01
CA TYR A 204 20.06 -11.87 9.57
C TYR A 204 20.51 -10.50 10.11
N GLN A 205 20.16 -9.39 9.46
CA GLN A 205 20.57 -8.07 9.94
C GLN A 205 19.70 -7.51 11.06
N ILE A 206 18.41 -7.82 11.10
CA ILE A 206 17.60 -7.58 12.30
C ILE A 206 18.24 -8.35 13.47
N ALA A 207 18.57 -9.63 13.30
CA ALA A 207 19.25 -10.39 14.36
C ALA A 207 20.67 -9.87 14.71
N LYS A 208 21.44 -9.38 13.73
CA LYS A 208 22.83 -8.91 13.91
C LYS A 208 22.93 -7.55 14.59
N LEU A 209 21.93 -6.68 14.41
CA LEU A 209 21.78 -5.43 15.19
C LEU A 209 21.38 -5.72 16.65
N PHE A 210 20.89 -6.94 16.96
CA PHE A 210 20.44 -7.38 18.30
C PHE A 210 21.35 -8.41 18.99
N LEU A 211 22.48 -8.81 18.40
CA LEU A 211 23.45 -9.78 18.96
C LEU A 211 24.84 -9.17 19.23
N ARG A 212 24.96 -7.86 19.12
CA ARG A 212 26.19 -7.12 19.41
C ARG A 212 25.95 -6.13 20.54
N ASP A 213 25.62 -6.70 21.70
CA ASP A 213 25.97 -6.22 23.03
C ASP A 213 26.34 -7.45 23.86
#